data_AF-A0A6A3IMF0-F1
#
_entry.id   AF-A0A6A3IMF0-F1
#
_cell.length_a   1.000
_cell.length_b   1.000
_cell.length_c   1.000
_cell.angle_alpha   90.00
_cell.angle_beta   90.00
_cell.angle_gamma   90.00
#
_symmetry.space_group_name_H-M   'P 1'
#
loop_
_entity.id
_entity.type
_entity.pdbx_description
1 polymer ?
#
loop_
_entity_poly.entity_id
_entity_poly.type
_entity_poly.pdbx_seq_one_letter_code
_entity_poly.pdbx_strand_id
1 'polypeptide(L)'
;MTQSKWTRLLAAWTLWAVGSIAMAGAQSSASASSSTAASVATKAETLAQEWFTDNFDDNETQLAMGVNSALNNLSSSDVMCYGVPSVQCRTDEATPNGGCPDIFTAVNASCSCLATGYSDTDTWEFHVTLRTVEGSDSYPTTLTAEDVLAIDSIRTLLVPTSLATLRIVGEGAYPQTITFVPQDQDLPGSTLPIADVEDESIAITTVSLENIDMSSITQTASTFYPSTTLNITLRNCNMIKFGYDFFDGLDNVQYLDMSSNHLTAAYVGSSIAHSCSNQFCAVEVLNLTNNSISTFPTVVFNVDNLQELYIADNDITDFNISSTVFSAIQALVAFDSDLPDGAATCNGTWQTAHNRTFCVVNDSTTIETASSGRSNSLLIGLVAGGCIIVIAVKDPDNRPTAAEVVVILEHMIHASERSSSSLQSGVWSVTTSEEGNNAD
;
A
#
# COMPACT_ATOMS: atom_id res chain seq x y z
N MET A 1 12.35 17.77 26.25
CA MET A 1 12.77 17.05 25.04
C MET A 1 11.74 17.11 23.89
N THR A 2 10.55 17.69 24.06
CA THR A 2 9.52 17.77 23.00
C THR A 2 9.39 19.15 22.33
N GLN A 3 9.99 20.22 22.86
CA GLN A 3 9.91 21.56 22.23
C GLN A 3 10.99 21.86 21.19
N SER A 4 12.10 21.12 21.19
CA SER A 4 13.20 21.31 20.22
C SER A 4 12.85 20.80 18.81
N LYS A 5 11.86 19.90 18.68
CA LYS A 5 11.43 19.34 17.39
C LYS A 5 10.53 20.31 16.60
N TRP A 6 9.78 21.18 17.29
CA TRP A 6 8.84 22.12 16.64
C TRP A 6 9.50 23.40 16.12
N THR A 7 10.65 23.81 16.65
CA THR A 7 11.31 25.08 16.25
C THR A 7 12.10 24.98 14.95
N ARG A 8 12.40 23.77 14.46
CA ARG A 8 13.21 23.54 13.25
C ARG A 8 12.39 23.62 11.94
N LEU A 9 11.06 23.51 12.01
CA LEU A 9 10.15 23.55 10.86
C LEU A 9 9.97 24.94 10.23
N LEU A 10 10.26 26.04 10.95
CA LEU A 10 10.08 27.40 10.42
C LEU A 10 11.25 27.90 9.56
N ALA A 11 12.42 27.23 9.58
CA ALA A 11 13.60 27.68 8.84
C ALA A 11 13.58 27.28 7.35
N ALA A 12 12.78 26.28 6.96
CA ALA A 12 12.72 25.78 5.59
C ALA A 12 11.83 26.61 4.64
N TRP A 13 11.06 27.59 5.14
CA TRP A 13 10.06 28.32 4.34
C TRP A 13 10.37 29.81 4.07
N THR A 14 11.58 30.33 4.35
CA THR A 14 11.86 31.78 4.19
C THR A 14 13.13 32.17 3.41
N LEU A 15 13.52 31.42 2.37
CA LEU A 15 14.60 31.87 1.46
C LEU A 15 14.21 31.78 -0.02
N TRP A 16 13.16 32.52 -0.40
CA TRP A 16 13.01 33.08 -1.74
C TRP A 16 12.71 34.56 -1.62
N ALA A 17 13.74 35.41 -1.56
CA ALA A 17 13.71 36.76 -2.11
C ALA A 17 15.08 37.45 -1.99
N VAL A 18 15.37 38.22 -3.06
CA VAL A 18 16.39 39.27 -3.21
C VAL A 18 17.79 38.81 -3.62
N GLY A 19 18.06 38.98 -4.92
CA GLY A 19 19.39 38.90 -5.51
C GLY A 19 20.24 40.16 -5.32
N SER A 20 21.52 39.96 -5.65
CA SER A 20 22.57 40.92 -6.07
C SER A 20 22.84 42.17 -5.23
N ILE A 21 24.10 42.34 -4.79
CA ILE A 21 24.99 43.46 -5.18
C ILE A 21 26.38 43.39 -4.48
N ALA A 22 27.41 43.68 -5.30
CA ALA A 22 28.75 44.24 -5.03
C ALA A 22 29.87 43.42 -4.35
N MET A 23 30.90 43.18 -5.18
CA MET A 23 32.30 43.03 -4.80
C MET A 23 32.84 44.27 -4.07
N ALA A 24 33.68 44.03 -3.06
CA ALA A 24 34.74 44.95 -2.66
C ALA A 24 35.96 44.13 -2.21
N GLY A 25 37.10 44.36 -2.84
CA GLY A 25 38.34 43.65 -2.56
C GLY A 25 39.08 44.20 -1.34
N ALA A 26 39.88 43.33 -0.72
CA ALA A 26 41.05 43.72 0.04
C ALA A 26 42.11 42.61 -0.07
N GLN A 27 43.24 42.94 -0.69
CA GLN A 27 44.46 42.14 -0.72
C GLN A 27 45.12 42.15 0.67
N SER A 28 45.54 40.99 1.15
CA SER A 28 46.70 40.89 2.05
C SER A 28 47.43 39.57 1.83
N SER A 29 48.75 39.64 1.86
CA SER A 29 49.70 38.66 1.35
C SER A 29 50.26 37.74 2.46
N ALA A 30 50.23 36.44 2.15
CA ALA A 30 51.15 35.34 2.49
C ALA A 30 51.61 35.10 3.95
N SER A 31 51.30 33.90 4.45
CA SER A 31 52.33 32.97 4.96
C SER A 31 51.84 31.52 4.82
N ALA A 32 52.65 30.69 4.18
CA ALA A 32 52.38 29.27 3.98
C ALA A 32 52.81 28.50 5.24
N SER A 33 51.85 27.86 5.90
CA SER A 33 52.08 26.77 6.83
C SER A 33 51.25 25.57 6.35
N SER A 34 51.95 24.47 6.08
CA SER A 34 51.35 23.18 5.75
C SER A 34 50.66 22.61 6.98
N SER A 35 49.40 22.96 7.17
CA SER A 35 48.47 22.16 7.97
C SER A 35 47.71 21.25 7.02
N THR A 36 47.63 19.96 7.36
CA THR A 36 46.65 19.03 6.78
C THR A 36 45.29 19.66 7.00
N ALA A 37 44.78 20.35 5.98
CA ALA A 37 43.46 20.96 6.03
C ALA A 37 42.47 19.80 6.04
N ALA A 38 41.90 19.50 7.20
CA ALA A 38 40.61 18.84 7.24
C ALA A 38 39.70 19.70 6.35
N SER A 39 39.27 19.14 5.22
CA SER A 39 38.33 19.81 4.33
C SER A 39 37.12 20.20 5.16
N VAL A 40 36.83 21.50 5.22
CA VAL A 40 35.61 21.98 5.87
C VAL A 40 34.45 21.42 5.08
N ALA A 41 33.61 20.60 5.73
CA ALA A 41 32.45 20.02 5.07
C ALA A 41 31.60 21.13 4.43
N THR A 42 31.21 20.94 3.18
CA THR A 42 30.36 21.93 2.49
C THR A 42 28.97 21.96 3.15
N LYS A 43 28.23 23.06 2.98
CA LYS A 43 26.85 23.13 3.48
C LYS A 43 25.98 22.00 2.93
N ALA A 44 26.22 21.56 1.70
CA ALA A 44 25.50 20.45 1.08
C ALA A 44 25.82 19.11 1.77
N GLU A 45 27.09 18.87 2.10
CA GLU A 45 27.51 17.66 2.82
C GLU A 45 26.92 17.60 4.23
N THR A 46 26.88 18.72 4.96
CA THR A 46 26.23 18.78 6.28
C THR A 46 24.74 18.48 6.19
N LEU A 47 24.04 19.06 5.21
CA LEU A 47 22.60 18.79 5.02
C LEU A 47 22.34 17.33 4.62
N ALA A 48 23.22 16.73 3.81
CA ALA A 48 23.12 15.33 3.44
C ALA A 48 23.32 14.38 4.63
N GLN A 49 24.28 14.70 5.51
CA GLN A 49 24.51 13.97 6.75
C GLN A 49 23.31 14.08 7.69
N GLU A 50 22.79 15.29 7.91
CA GLU A 50 21.60 15.52 8.74
C GLU A 50 20.39 14.75 8.19
N TRP A 51 20.13 14.85 6.88
CA TRP A 51 19.08 14.09 6.21
C TRP A 51 19.23 12.58 6.42
N PHE A 52 20.45 12.05 6.25
CA PHE A 52 20.68 10.62 6.42
C PHE A 52 20.39 10.17 7.86
N THR A 53 20.86 10.93 8.86
CA THR A 53 20.61 10.59 10.27
C THR A 53 19.15 10.75 10.69
N ASP A 54 18.40 11.63 10.04
CA ASP A 54 16.97 11.85 10.31
C ASP A 54 16.09 10.77 9.62
N ASN A 55 16.63 10.01 8.67
CA ASN A 55 15.87 9.01 7.88
C ASN A 55 16.33 7.56 8.07
N PHE A 56 17.32 7.34 8.93
CA PHE A 56 17.80 6.02 9.33
C PHE A 56 17.87 5.94 10.85
N ASP A 57 17.07 5.04 11.43
CA ASP A 57 17.20 4.72 12.85
C ASP A 57 18.57 4.10 13.14
N ASP A 58 19.01 4.20 14.39
CA ASP A 58 20.24 3.51 14.80
C ASP A 58 20.03 1.99 14.69
N ASN A 59 21.01 1.33 14.09
CA ASN A 59 20.99 -0.07 13.72
C ASN A 59 19.85 -0.45 12.76
N GLU A 60 19.47 0.42 11.82
CA GLU A 60 18.53 0.10 10.74
C GLU A 60 19.28 -0.19 9.43
N THR A 61 18.81 -1.23 8.71
CA THR A 61 19.26 -1.60 7.37
C THR A 61 18.09 -1.52 6.39
N GLN A 62 18.19 -0.62 5.42
CA GLN A 62 17.14 -0.36 4.43
C GLN A 62 17.56 -0.82 3.03
N LEU A 63 16.63 -1.39 2.27
CA LEU A 63 16.71 -1.38 0.81
C LEU A 63 16.30 0.01 0.30
N ALA A 64 17.17 0.61 -0.49
CA ALA A 64 17.06 2.01 -0.86
C ALA A 64 17.65 2.28 -2.26
N MET A 65 17.04 3.22 -2.98
CA MET A 65 17.63 3.80 -4.19
C MET A 65 17.45 5.31 -4.23
N GLY A 66 18.43 5.97 -4.84
CA GLY A 66 18.37 7.36 -5.26
C GLY A 66 18.68 8.35 -4.15
N VAL A 67 18.74 9.60 -4.57
CA VAL A 67 18.90 10.80 -3.74
C VAL A 67 17.65 11.64 -3.92
N ASN A 68 17.13 12.23 -2.85
CA ASN A 68 15.93 13.07 -2.91
C ASN A 68 16.27 14.51 -3.32
N SER A 69 15.24 15.33 -3.49
CA SER A 69 15.38 16.75 -3.80
C SER A 69 16.27 17.55 -2.83
N ALA A 70 16.39 17.13 -1.57
CA ALA A 70 17.26 17.75 -0.56
C ALA A 70 18.76 17.40 -0.76
N LEU A 71 19.07 16.34 -1.50
CA LEU A 71 20.39 15.86 -1.86
C LEU A 71 20.84 16.26 -3.29
N ASN A 72 20.01 17.02 -4.02
CA ASN A 72 20.26 17.42 -5.43
C ASN A 72 21.52 18.26 -5.69
N ASN A 73 22.14 18.81 -4.65
CA ASN A 73 23.38 19.59 -4.77
C ASN A 73 24.65 18.77 -4.50
N LEU A 74 24.53 17.45 -4.31
CA LEU A 74 25.68 16.56 -4.18
C LEU A 74 26.38 16.36 -5.52
N SER A 75 27.70 16.16 -5.46
CA SER A 75 28.44 15.73 -6.66
C SER A 75 28.08 14.28 -6.99
N SER A 76 28.24 13.85 -8.24
CA SER A 76 27.92 12.48 -8.65
C SER A 76 28.68 11.40 -7.86
N SER A 77 29.85 11.73 -7.30
CA SER A 77 30.62 10.83 -6.42
C SER A 77 30.10 10.76 -4.99
N ASP A 78 29.29 11.73 -4.58
CA ASP A 78 28.67 11.79 -3.25
C ASP A 78 27.26 11.16 -3.24
N VAL A 79 26.74 10.75 -4.39
CA VAL A 79 25.49 9.98 -4.49
C VAL A 79 25.76 8.55 -4.02
N MET A 80 25.01 8.07 -3.03
CA MET A 80 25.10 6.69 -2.57
C MET A 80 24.93 5.72 -3.73
N CYS A 81 25.91 4.84 -3.91
CA CYS A 81 25.94 3.85 -4.98
C CYS A 81 25.74 4.42 -6.39
N TYR A 82 26.12 5.67 -6.64
CA TYR A 82 25.97 6.31 -7.97
C TYR A 82 24.53 6.25 -8.52
N GLY A 83 23.53 6.16 -7.63
CA GLY A 83 22.12 6.10 -7.99
C GLY A 83 21.61 4.73 -8.40
N VAL A 84 22.37 3.63 -8.21
CA VAL A 84 21.82 2.27 -8.35
C VAL A 84 21.19 1.80 -7.02
N PRO A 85 20.33 0.76 -7.02
CA PRO A 85 19.79 0.21 -5.79
C PRO A 85 20.89 -0.25 -4.83
N SER A 86 20.62 -0.17 -3.54
CA SER A 86 21.60 -0.46 -2.50
C SER A 86 20.96 -0.91 -1.21
N VAL A 87 21.69 -1.74 -0.46
CA VAL A 87 21.41 -1.95 0.96
C VAL A 87 22.21 -0.91 1.73
N GLN A 88 21.52 -0.07 2.48
CA GLN A 88 22.09 1.04 3.26
C GLN A 88 21.85 0.75 4.74
N CYS A 89 22.90 0.83 5.55
CA CYS A 89 22.82 0.58 6.99
C CYS A 89 23.44 1.75 7.75
N ARG A 90 22.82 2.13 8.86
CA ARG A 90 23.40 3.04 9.86
C ARG A 90 23.49 2.31 11.20
N THR A 91 24.67 2.30 11.82
CA THR A 91 24.84 1.68 13.14
C THR A 91 26.01 2.30 13.90
N ASP A 92 25.79 2.60 15.19
CA ASP A 92 26.87 3.01 16.09
C ASP A 92 27.66 1.81 16.67
N GLU A 93 27.22 0.57 16.38
CA GLU A 93 27.76 -0.67 16.97
C GLU A 93 28.89 -1.31 16.14
N ALA A 94 28.99 -0.98 14.85
CA ALA A 94 29.97 -1.54 13.93
C ALA A 94 30.70 -0.46 13.14
N THR A 95 31.94 -0.74 12.76
CA THR A 95 32.69 0.14 11.85
C THR A 95 32.08 0.08 10.44
N PRO A 96 31.88 1.22 9.77
CA PRO A 96 31.43 1.25 8.38
C PRO A 96 32.23 0.35 7.44
N ASN A 97 31.55 -0.28 6.49
CA ASN A 97 32.20 -1.15 5.49
C ASN A 97 33.01 -0.38 4.42
N GLY A 98 32.93 0.96 4.41
CA GLY A 98 33.59 1.84 3.45
C GLY A 98 32.98 1.82 2.04
N GLY A 99 31.75 1.29 1.89
CA GLY A 99 31.04 1.24 0.61
C GLY A 99 30.23 2.51 0.31
N CYS A 100 29.88 3.31 1.31
CA CYS A 100 29.24 4.61 1.10
C CYS A 100 30.28 5.69 0.74
N PRO A 101 29.87 6.81 0.11
CA PRO A 101 30.69 8.01 0.03
C PRO A 101 31.18 8.48 1.42
N ASP A 102 32.37 9.09 1.46
CA ASP A 102 33.03 9.54 2.71
C ASP A 102 32.11 10.40 3.59
N ILE A 103 31.23 11.18 2.97
CA ILE A 103 30.27 12.05 3.66
C ILE A 103 29.28 11.26 4.53
N PHE A 104 28.84 10.08 4.09
CA PHE A 104 27.90 9.23 4.84
C PHE A 104 28.66 8.26 5.76
N THR A 105 29.84 7.79 5.34
CA THR A 105 30.72 7.00 6.22
C THR A 105 31.13 7.80 7.47
N ALA A 106 31.25 9.13 7.39
CA ALA A 106 31.48 9.99 8.53
C ALA A 106 30.33 10.01 9.58
N VAL A 107 29.13 9.56 9.20
CA VAL A 107 27.95 9.39 10.08
C VAL A 107 27.54 7.93 10.20
N ASN A 108 28.53 7.03 10.19
CA ASN A 108 28.39 5.59 10.43
C ASN A 108 27.55 4.82 9.39
N ALA A 109 27.49 5.30 8.15
CA ALA A 109 26.81 4.60 7.06
C ALA A 109 27.67 3.49 6.43
N SER A 110 27.05 2.33 6.20
CA SER A 110 27.56 1.25 5.34
C SER A 110 26.65 1.07 4.12
N CYS A 111 27.23 0.87 2.94
CA CYS A 111 26.48 0.71 1.70
C CYS A 111 26.96 -0.54 0.97
N SER A 112 26.01 -1.29 0.43
CA SER A 112 26.24 -2.45 -0.44
C SER A 112 25.51 -2.21 -1.74
N CYS A 113 26.24 -1.88 -2.80
CA CYS A 113 25.65 -1.43 -4.06
C CYS A 113 25.25 -2.60 -4.97
N LEU A 114 24.05 -2.54 -5.55
CA LEU A 114 23.54 -3.51 -6.53
C LEU A 114 23.73 -2.98 -7.96
N ALA A 115 24.98 -2.97 -8.44
CA ALA A 115 25.29 -2.44 -9.77
C ALA A 115 24.97 -3.43 -10.91
N THR A 116 25.04 -4.73 -10.65
CA THR A 116 24.81 -5.76 -11.68
C THR A 116 23.36 -6.20 -11.65
N GLY A 117 22.66 -6.05 -12.78
CA GLY A 117 21.27 -6.50 -12.94
C GLY A 117 20.19 -5.43 -12.80
N TYR A 118 20.54 -4.17 -12.53
CA TYR A 118 19.56 -3.11 -12.25
C TYR A 118 19.67 -1.85 -13.14
N SER A 119 20.85 -1.58 -13.72
CA SER A 119 21.10 -0.32 -14.46
C SER A 119 20.57 -0.27 -15.89
N ASP A 120 20.31 -1.42 -16.53
CA ASP A 120 19.93 -1.53 -17.95
C ASP A 120 18.73 -2.49 -18.16
N THR A 121 17.78 -2.48 -17.24
CA THR A 121 16.61 -3.37 -17.25
C THR A 121 15.33 -2.57 -16.97
N ASP A 122 14.23 -3.02 -17.56
CA ASP A 122 12.88 -2.55 -17.24
C ASP A 122 12.24 -3.34 -16.10
N THR A 123 12.95 -4.34 -15.57
CA THR A 123 12.49 -5.27 -14.55
C THR A 123 13.49 -5.33 -13.40
N TRP A 124 13.02 -5.01 -12.20
CA TRP A 124 13.77 -5.19 -10.96
C TRP A 124 13.12 -6.27 -10.10
N GLU A 125 13.95 -7.15 -9.54
CA GLU A 125 13.53 -8.21 -8.64
C GLU A 125 14.48 -8.29 -7.46
N PHE A 126 13.96 -8.08 -6.25
CA PHE A 126 14.73 -8.15 -5.02
C PHE A 126 14.31 -9.37 -4.20
N HIS A 127 15.26 -10.22 -3.86
CA HIS A 127 15.07 -11.27 -2.86
C HIS A 127 15.47 -10.71 -1.50
N VAL A 128 14.57 -10.74 -0.51
CA VAL A 128 14.77 -10.09 0.79
C VAL A 128 14.48 -11.04 1.93
N THR A 129 15.16 -10.85 3.06
CA THR A 129 14.84 -11.55 4.30
C THR A 129 14.93 -10.58 5.47
N LEU A 130 14.11 -10.77 6.50
CA LEU A 130 14.22 -9.98 7.72
C LEU A 130 15.60 -10.23 8.33
N ARG A 131 16.33 -9.16 8.60
CA ARG A 131 17.62 -9.23 9.28
C ARG A 131 17.46 -9.82 10.69
N THR A 132 18.21 -10.88 11.01
CA THR A 132 17.99 -11.65 12.26
C THR A 132 18.97 -11.36 13.40
N VAL A 133 20.17 -10.78 13.19
CA VAL A 133 21.12 -10.51 14.29
C VAL A 133 22.12 -9.39 14.01
N GLU A 134 22.35 -8.55 15.02
CA GLU A 134 23.46 -7.59 15.15
C GLU A 134 24.84 -8.28 15.16
N GLY A 135 25.77 -7.82 14.32
CA GLY A 135 27.19 -7.80 14.68
C GLY A 135 28.14 -8.90 14.19
N SER A 136 27.83 -9.72 13.18
CA SER A 136 28.86 -10.60 12.58
C SER A 136 28.80 -10.85 11.07
N ASP A 137 27.81 -10.31 10.36
CA ASP A 137 27.78 -10.50 8.92
C ASP A 137 28.77 -9.55 8.27
N SER A 138 29.68 -10.11 7.48
CA SER A 138 30.51 -9.34 6.57
C SER A 138 29.57 -8.58 5.64
N TYR A 139 29.39 -7.27 5.82
CA TYR A 139 28.63 -6.42 4.91
C TYR A 139 29.48 -6.13 3.67
N PRO A 140 29.30 -6.86 2.54
CA PRO A 140 30.11 -6.61 1.36
C PRO A 140 29.81 -5.21 0.83
N THR A 141 30.77 -4.59 0.15
CA THR A 141 30.52 -3.29 -0.50
C THR A 141 29.70 -3.42 -1.80
N THR A 142 29.54 -4.65 -2.31
CA THR A 142 28.84 -4.96 -3.56
C THR A 142 27.91 -6.15 -3.39
N LEU A 143 26.71 -6.06 -3.97
CA LEU A 143 25.72 -7.12 -4.06
C LEU A 143 25.26 -7.28 -5.51
N THR A 144 24.56 -8.36 -5.79
CA THR A 144 24.02 -8.74 -7.10
C THR A 144 22.54 -9.07 -7.00
N ALA A 145 21.87 -9.22 -8.14
CA ALA A 145 20.46 -9.64 -8.18
C ALA A 145 20.22 -11.07 -7.66
N GLU A 146 21.26 -11.89 -7.53
CA GLU A 146 21.16 -13.26 -7.00
C GLU A 146 21.24 -13.31 -5.46
N ASP A 147 21.64 -12.21 -4.81
CA ASP A 147 21.81 -12.16 -3.37
C ASP A 147 20.47 -11.96 -2.65
N VAL A 148 20.31 -12.65 -1.52
CA VAL A 148 19.19 -12.41 -0.59
C VAL A 148 19.58 -11.27 0.35
N LEU A 149 18.85 -10.17 0.29
CA LEU A 149 19.12 -8.94 1.03
C LEU A 149 18.55 -9.05 2.45
N ALA A 150 19.43 -9.13 3.45
CA ALA A 150 19.04 -9.05 4.85
C ALA A 150 18.76 -7.58 5.24
N ILE A 151 17.49 -7.22 5.40
CA ILE A 151 17.05 -5.84 5.63
C ILE A 151 15.98 -5.77 6.73
N ASP A 152 15.82 -4.61 7.35
CA ASP A 152 14.75 -4.30 8.29
C ASP A 152 13.58 -3.60 7.58
N SER A 153 13.88 -2.74 6.61
CA SER A 153 12.88 -1.95 5.90
C SER A 153 13.19 -1.72 4.41
N ILE A 154 12.15 -1.35 3.66
CA ILE A 154 12.19 -0.97 2.25
C ILE A 154 11.70 0.47 2.16
N ARG A 155 12.57 1.36 1.73
CA ARG A 155 12.21 2.75 1.48
C ARG A 155 11.48 2.86 0.15
N THR A 156 10.60 3.85 0.00
CA THR A 156 10.11 4.29 -1.32
C THR A 156 11.27 4.34 -2.31
N LEU A 157 11.18 3.53 -3.36
CA LEU A 157 12.26 3.37 -4.32
C LEU A 157 12.20 4.48 -5.37
N LEU A 158 13.24 5.29 -5.47
CA LEU A 158 13.37 6.22 -6.60
C LEU A 158 13.85 5.45 -7.81
N VAL A 159 12.93 5.18 -8.75
CA VAL A 159 13.18 4.29 -9.88
C VAL A 159 13.52 5.06 -11.16
N PRO A 160 14.19 4.46 -12.16
CA PRO A 160 14.28 5.02 -13.49
C PRO A 160 12.90 5.09 -14.14
N THR A 161 12.71 6.08 -15.00
CA THR A 161 11.42 6.29 -15.71
C THR A 161 11.15 5.22 -16.76
N SER A 162 12.14 4.37 -17.07
CA SER A 162 12.00 3.20 -17.92
C SER A 162 11.59 1.92 -17.18
N LEU A 163 11.53 1.91 -15.84
CA LEU A 163 11.19 0.72 -15.08
C LEU A 163 9.70 0.37 -15.27
N ALA A 164 9.43 -0.82 -15.79
CA ALA A 164 8.10 -1.33 -16.07
C ALA A 164 7.61 -2.35 -15.01
N THR A 165 8.53 -3.12 -14.43
CA THR A 165 8.21 -4.21 -13.50
C THR A 165 9.06 -4.11 -12.23
N LEU A 166 8.40 -4.10 -11.07
CA LEU A 166 9.03 -4.15 -9.75
C LEU A 166 8.55 -5.40 -9.00
N ARG A 167 9.50 -6.24 -8.58
CA ARG A 167 9.23 -7.47 -7.82
C ARG A 167 10.03 -7.50 -6.53
N ILE A 168 9.39 -7.88 -5.43
CA ILE A 168 10.00 -8.07 -4.12
C ILE A 168 9.52 -9.42 -3.59
N VAL A 169 10.47 -10.32 -3.35
CA VAL A 169 10.23 -11.69 -2.92
C VAL A 169 10.87 -11.89 -1.56
N GLY A 170 10.05 -12.15 -0.55
CA GLY A 170 10.52 -12.57 0.76
C GLY A 170 11.05 -14.01 0.72
N GLU A 171 12.25 -14.23 1.22
CA GLU A 171 12.86 -15.55 1.30
C GLU A 171 12.59 -16.22 2.64
N GLY A 172 12.28 -17.52 2.60
CA GLY A 172 12.00 -18.33 3.77
C GLY A 172 10.57 -18.86 3.83
N ALA A 173 10.29 -19.64 4.86
CA ALA A 173 9.04 -20.40 4.98
C ALA A 173 7.81 -19.54 5.34
N TYR A 174 8.01 -18.33 5.84
CA TYR A 174 6.96 -17.44 6.34
C TYR A 174 7.13 -16.05 5.74
N PRO A 175 6.03 -15.26 5.65
CA PRO A 175 6.10 -13.89 5.18
C PRO A 175 7.09 -13.06 6.00
N GLN A 176 7.99 -12.35 5.32
CA GLN A 176 9.03 -11.55 5.97
C GLN A 176 8.41 -10.27 6.54
N THR A 177 8.62 -9.99 7.82
CA THR A 177 8.10 -8.81 8.51
C THR A 177 8.98 -7.58 8.28
N ILE A 178 9.23 -7.27 7.01
CA ILE A 178 10.02 -6.12 6.57
C ILE A 178 9.09 -4.90 6.48
N THR A 179 9.53 -3.76 7.02
CA THR A 179 8.70 -2.55 7.09
C THR A 179 8.82 -1.72 5.81
N PHE A 180 7.74 -1.09 5.35
CA PHE A 180 7.83 -0.06 4.31
C PHE A 180 7.91 1.32 4.94
N VAL A 181 8.86 2.14 4.50
CA VAL A 181 9.10 3.49 5.04
C VAL A 181 9.11 4.53 3.92
N PRO A 182 8.58 5.74 4.16
CA PRO A 182 8.59 6.79 3.14
C PRO A 182 10.02 7.25 2.86
N GLN A 183 10.19 7.95 1.75
CA GLN A 183 11.47 8.55 1.38
C GLN A 183 12.02 9.46 2.48
N ASP A 184 11.14 10.24 3.10
CA ASP A 184 11.44 11.13 4.23
C ASP A 184 10.61 10.72 5.46
N GLN A 185 11.17 9.88 6.34
CA GLN A 185 10.53 9.32 7.53
C GLN A 185 10.20 10.38 8.60
N ASP A 186 11.08 11.36 8.77
CA ASP A 186 10.94 12.38 9.80
C ASP A 186 9.97 13.52 9.40
N LEU A 187 9.47 13.51 8.16
CA LEU A 187 8.49 14.49 7.67
C LEU A 187 7.05 14.01 7.94
N PRO A 188 6.28 14.73 8.78
CA PRO A 188 4.89 14.37 9.06
C PRO A 188 4.04 14.47 7.80
N GLY A 189 3.29 13.41 7.48
CA GLY A 189 2.39 13.36 6.33
C GLY A 189 3.08 13.01 5.01
N SER A 190 4.32 12.53 5.03
CA SER A 190 4.96 11.93 3.86
C SER A 190 4.08 10.82 3.27
N THR A 191 3.93 10.85 1.95
CA THR A 191 3.30 9.74 1.22
C THR A 191 4.23 8.53 1.20
N LEU A 192 3.67 7.34 1.08
CA LEU A 192 4.41 6.09 1.08
C LEU A 192 4.06 5.25 -0.16
N PRO A 193 4.40 5.72 -1.37
CA PRO A 193 4.36 4.87 -2.54
C PRO A 193 5.52 3.86 -2.47
N ILE A 194 5.33 2.69 -3.06
CA ILE A 194 6.39 1.68 -3.19
C ILE A 194 7.54 2.18 -4.06
N ALA A 195 7.23 3.00 -5.06
CA ALA A 195 8.19 3.57 -6.00
C ALA A 195 7.74 4.95 -6.47
N ASP A 196 8.70 5.83 -6.73
CA ASP A 196 8.48 7.18 -7.21
C ASP A 196 9.58 7.62 -8.20
N VAL A 197 9.35 8.73 -8.91
CA VAL A 197 10.28 9.37 -9.84
C VAL A 197 10.31 10.88 -9.58
N GLU A 198 11.48 11.52 -9.66
CA GLU A 198 11.60 12.91 -9.17
C GLU A 198 10.86 13.97 -10.01
N ASP A 199 10.83 13.85 -11.34
CA ASP A 199 10.34 14.93 -12.22
C ASP A 199 9.66 14.44 -13.51
N GLU A 200 9.37 13.14 -13.62
CA GLU A 200 8.84 12.52 -14.84
C GLU A 200 7.63 11.61 -14.56
N SER A 201 7.12 10.93 -15.58
CA SER A 201 6.05 9.96 -15.41
C SER A 201 6.63 8.58 -15.09
N ILE A 202 6.14 7.97 -14.02
CA ILE A 202 6.49 6.60 -13.64
C ILE A 202 5.87 5.59 -14.63
N ALA A 203 6.68 4.68 -15.16
CA ALA A 203 6.26 3.72 -16.19
C ALA A 203 5.90 2.32 -15.64
N ILE A 204 5.92 2.13 -14.32
CA ILE A 204 5.65 0.83 -13.71
C ILE A 204 4.21 0.38 -14.02
N THR A 205 4.09 -0.73 -14.72
CA THR A 205 2.81 -1.38 -15.00
C THR A 205 2.60 -2.65 -14.16
N THR A 206 3.67 -3.20 -13.59
CA THR A 206 3.62 -4.46 -12.84
C THR A 206 4.31 -4.32 -11.49
N VAL A 207 3.59 -4.61 -10.41
CA VAL A 207 4.14 -4.69 -9.06
C VAL A 207 3.84 -6.06 -8.46
N SER A 208 4.87 -6.76 -8.00
CA SER A 208 4.77 -8.08 -7.40
C SER A 208 5.39 -8.09 -6.02
N LEU A 209 4.60 -8.38 -5.00
CA LEU A 209 5.01 -8.60 -3.63
C LEU A 209 4.65 -10.04 -3.26
N GLU A 210 5.67 -10.84 -2.97
CA GLU A 210 5.49 -12.25 -2.63
C GLU A 210 6.16 -12.52 -1.28
N ASN A 211 5.46 -13.17 -0.36
CA ASN A 211 6.02 -13.60 0.94
C ASN A 211 6.55 -12.45 1.81
N ILE A 212 5.91 -11.29 1.78
CA ILE A 212 6.18 -10.12 2.64
C ILE A 212 4.95 -9.85 3.50
N ASP A 213 5.10 -9.66 4.81
CA ASP A 213 3.97 -9.33 5.67
C ASP A 213 3.45 -7.91 5.38
N MET A 214 2.29 -7.84 4.72
CA MET A 214 1.63 -6.60 4.33
C MET A 214 0.46 -6.25 5.25
N SER A 215 0.21 -7.03 6.31
CA SER A 215 -1.00 -6.94 7.14
C SER A 215 -1.23 -5.56 7.76
N SER A 216 -0.17 -4.85 8.14
CA SER A 216 -0.27 -3.49 8.69
C SER A 216 -0.32 -2.43 7.59
N ILE A 217 0.58 -2.49 6.61
CA ILE A 217 0.75 -1.41 5.63
C ILE A 217 -0.47 -1.27 4.73
N THR A 218 -1.15 -2.39 4.40
CA THR A 218 -2.37 -2.36 3.59
C THR A 218 -3.51 -1.61 4.26
N GLN A 219 -3.47 -1.42 5.59
CA GLN A 219 -4.51 -0.72 6.34
C GLN A 219 -4.20 0.76 6.56
N THR A 220 -2.94 1.17 6.46
CA THR A 220 -2.48 2.51 6.86
C THR A 220 -1.93 3.35 5.73
N ALA A 221 -1.32 2.74 4.71
CA ALA A 221 -0.80 3.47 3.56
C ALA A 221 -1.93 3.89 2.61
N SER A 222 -1.70 5.03 1.95
CA SER A 222 -2.54 5.56 0.88
C SER A 222 -1.70 5.69 -0.39
N THR A 223 -2.31 5.46 -1.55
CA THR A 223 -1.65 5.56 -2.87
C THR A 223 -0.33 4.77 -2.93
N PHE A 224 -0.34 3.53 -2.42
CA PHE A 224 0.89 2.74 -2.28
C PHE A 224 1.46 2.32 -3.64
N TYR A 225 0.60 2.15 -4.64
CA TYR A 225 0.98 1.74 -6.00
C TYR A 225 1.02 2.95 -6.95
N PRO A 226 1.92 2.96 -7.94
CA PRO A 226 1.84 3.90 -9.05
C PRO A 226 0.50 3.75 -9.80
N SER A 227 -0.13 4.86 -10.19
CA SER A 227 -1.41 4.86 -10.90
C SER A 227 -1.37 4.20 -12.28
N THR A 228 -0.16 3.98 -12.82
CA THR A 228 0.09 3.24 -14.07
C THR A 228 0.05 1.72 -13.91
N THR A 229 -0.10 1.20 -12.69
CA THR A 229 -0.10 -0.24 -12.40
C THR A 229 -1.32 -0.93 -13.03
N LEU A 230 -1.06 -1.97 -13.82
CA LEU A 230 -2.05 -2.83 -14.47
C LEU A 230 -2.07 -4.24 -13.86
N ASN A 231 -0.92 -4.72 -13.37
CA ASN A 231 -0.74 -6.07 -12.84
C ASN A 231 -0.23 -6.00 -11.39
N ILE A 232 -1.00 -6.58 -10.47
CA ILE A 232 -0.67 -6.63 -9.05
C ILE A 232 -0.60 -8.08 -8.60
N THR A 233 0.51 -8.45 -7.95
CA THR A 233 0.64 -9.70 -7.19
C THR A 233 0.93 -9.36 -5.74
N LEU A 234 0.11 -9.90 -4.84
CA LEU A 234 0.19 -9.81 -3.38
C LEU A 234 0.05 -11.21 -2.80
N ARG A 235 1.01 -12.08 -3.07
CA ARG A 235 0.90 -13.51 -2.74
C ARG A 235 1.57 -13.81 -1.40
N ASN A 236 0.89 -14.56 -0.53
CA ASN A 236 1.43 -14.93 0.78
C ASN A 236 1.86 -13.71 1.61
N CYS A 237 0.97 -12.72 1.69
CA CYS A 237 1.28 -11.41 2.25
C CYS A 237 0.60 -11.13 3.61
N ASN A 238 0.08 -12.16 4.27
CA ASN A 238 -0.67 -12.03 5.53
C ASN A 238 -1.86 -11.03 5.47
N MET A 239 -2.38 -10.72 4.28
CA MET A 239 -3.45 -9.73 4.15
C MET A 239 -4.78 -10.26 4.70
N ILE A 240 -5.40 -9.52 5.62
CA ILE A 240 -6.74 -9.83 6.14
C ILE A 240 -7.79 -8.91 5.49
N LYS A 241 -7.41 -7.65 5.34
CA LYS A 241 -8.17 -6.56 4.72
C LYS A 241 -7.20 -5.45 4.30
N PHE A 242 -7.72 -4.43 3.65
CA PHE A 242 -6.98 -3.22 3.31
C PHE A 242 -7.82 -1.97 3.58
N GLY A 243 -7.15 -0.85 3.83
CA GLY A 243 -7.74 0.47 3.97
C GLY A 243 -8.17 1.01 2.61
N TYR A 244 -9.16 1.92 2.63
CA TYR A 244 -9.79 2.44 1.42
C TYR A 244 -8.76 3.05 0.44
N ASP A 245 -7.82 3.83 0.98
CA ASP A 245 -6.87 4.58 0.15
C ASP A 245 -5.68 3.74 -0.35
N PHE A 246 -5.52 2.49 0.08
CA PHE A 246 -4.31 1.71 -0.21
C PHE A 246 -4.09 1.48 -1.72
N PHE A 247 -5.18 1.24 -2.44
CA PHE A 247 -5.21 1.07 -3.90
C PHE A 247 -5.82 2.28 -4.62
N ASP A 248 -5.82 3.46 -3.99
CA ASP A 248 -6.35 4.68 -4.62
C ASP A 248 -5.61 5.00 -5.93
N GLY A 249 -6.37 5.40 -6.95
CA GLY A 249 -5.84 5.79 -8.26
C GLY A 249 -5.60 4.64 -9.25
N LEU A 250 -5.92 3.40 -8.88
CA LEU A 250 -5.69 2.21 -9.69
C LEU A 250 -6.88 1.83 -10.58
N ASP A 251 -7.33 2.73 -11.45
CA ASP A 251 -8.57 2.54 -12.24
C ASP A 251 -8.47 1.49 -13.36
N ASN A 252 -7.26 1.00 -13.67
CA ASN A 252 -6.98 0.19 -14.86
C ASN A 252 -6.36 -1.19 -14.54
N VAL A 253 -6.46 -1.68 -13.30
CA VAL A 253 -5.91 -3.00 -12.93
C VAL A 253 -6.64 -4.10 -13.68
N GLN A 254 -5.89 -4.89 -14.44
CA GLN A 254 -6.39 -6.01 -15.26
C GLN A 254 -6.06 -7.36 -14.64
N TYR A 255 -4.90 -7.50 -14.03
CA TYR A 255 -4.46 -8.72 -13.35
C TYR A 255 -4.31 -8.46 -11.85
N LEU A 256 -5.04 -9.23 -11.04
CA LEU A 256 -4.99 -9.13 -9.60
C LEU A 256 -4.85 -10.50 -8.95
N ASP A 257 -3.68 -10.79 -8.41
CA ASP A 257 -3.41 -11.97 -7.59
C ASP A 257 -3.25 -11.58 -6.12
N MET A 258 -4.18 -12.02 -5.27
CA MET A 258 -4.12 -11.90 -3.81
C MET A 258 -4.21 -13.30 -3.16
N SER A 259 -3.67 -14.32 -3.82
CA SER A 259 -3.69 -15.70 -3.33
C SER A 259 -2.83 -15.92 -2.07
N SER A 260 -3.18 -16.94 -1.29
CA SER A 260 -2.47 -17.31 -0.05
C SER A 260 -2.47 -16.19 1.00
N ASN A 261 -3.59 -15.51 1.17
CA ASN A 261 -3.77 -14.51 2.23
C ASN A 261 -4.86 -14.99 3.21
N HIS A 262 -5.40 -14.07 4.00
CA HIS A 262 -6.44 -14.30 5.00
C HIS A 262 -7.70 -13.47 4.69
N LEU A 263 -7.95 -13.18 3.41
CA LEU A 263 -9.08 -12.37 2.99
C LEU A 263 -10.38 -13.13 3.24
N THR A 264 -11.38 -12.45 3.79
CA THR A 264 -12.71 -13.02 4.05
C THR A 264 -13.77 -12.57 3.04
N ALA A 265 -13.40 -11.68 2.13
CA ALA A 265 -14.23 -11.14 1.06
C ALA A 265 -13.39 -10.95 -0.22
N ALA A 266 -14.03 -10.96 -1.39
CA ALA A 266 -13.35 -10.80 -2.67
C ALA A 266 -12.93 -9.36 -2.99
N TYR A 267 -13.64 -8.37 -2.43
CA TYR A 267 -13.49 -6.92 -2.67
C TYR A 267 -13.70 -6.42 -4.12
N VAL A 268 -13.38 -7.21 -5.13
CA VAL A 268 -13.63 -6.92 -6.55
C VAL A 268 -15.14 -6.98 -6.87
N GLY A 269 -15.61 -6.05 -7.70
CA GLY A 269 -17.03 -5.99 -8.09
C GLY A 269 -17.99 -5.47 -7.01
N SER A 270 -17.45 -5.01 -5.87
CA SER A 270 -18.22 -4.33 -4.82
C SER A 270 -18.99 -3.15 -5.42
N SER A 271 -20.27 -3.03 -5.10
CA SER A 271 -21.13 -1.96 -5.61
C SER A 271 -22.02 -1.36 -4.54
N ILE A 272 -22.36 -0.09 -4.75
CA ILE A 272 -23.53 0.56 -4.13
C ILE A 272 -24.78 0.51 -5.03
N ALA A 273 -24.67 0.03 -6.27
CA ALA A 273 -25.73 0.11 -7.29
C ALA A 273 -25.65 -0.94 -8.44
N HIS A 274 -25.53 -2.24 -8.14
CA HIS A 274 -25.59 -3.38 -9.11
C HIS A 274 -24.67 -3.25 -10.35
N SER A 275 -23.62 -2.45 -10.24
CA SER A 275 -22.60 -2.22 -11.26
C SER A 275 -21.30 -1.95 -10.51
N CYS A 276 -20.19 -2.49 -10.99
CA CYS A 276 -18.91 -2.29 -10.31
C CYS A 276 -18.63 -0.79 -10.17
N SER A 277 -18.29 -0.35 -8.94
CA SER A 277 -18.10 1.07 -8.63
C SER A 277 -16.82 1.33 -7.82
N ASN A 278 -15.83 0.46 -7.91
CA ASN A 278 -14.54 0.58 -7.22
C ASN A 278 -13.35 0.55 -8.20
N GLN A 279 -12.11 0.66 -7.69
CA GLN A 279 -10.92 0.66 -8.55
C GLN A 279 -10.66 -0.67 -9.31
N PHE A 280 -11.39 -1.75 -9.03
CA PHE A 280 -11.14 -3.07 -9.63
C PHE A 280 -12.13 -3.42 -10.75
N CYS A 281 -12.80 -2.44 -11.34
CA CYS A 281 -13.78 -2.68 -12.41
C CYS A 281 -13.15 -3.03 -13.78
N ALA A 282 -11.84 -2.90 -13.92
CA ALA A 282 -11.11 -3.29 -15.11
C ALA A 282 -10.52 -4.72 -15.03
N VAL A 283 -10.70 -5.43 -13.90
CA VAL A 283 -10.06 -6.74 -13.68
C VAL A 283 -10.56 -7.77 -14.67
N GLU A 284 -9.61 -8.40 -15.36
CA GLU A 284 -9.82 -9.51 -16.31
C GLU A 284 -9.46 -10.85 -15.68
N VAL A 285 -8.42 -10.88 -14.83
CA VAL A 285 -7.95 -12.08 -14.14
C VAL A 285 -7.89 -11.81 -12.64
N LEU A 286 -8.67 -12.56 -11.87
CA LEU A 286 -8.72 -12.47 -10.41
C LEU A 286 -8.32 -13.80 -9.78
N ASN A 287 -7.26 -13.79 -8.96
CA ASN A 287 -6.85 -14.93 -8.15
C ASN A 287 -6.96 -14.61 -6.66
N LEU A 288 -7.86 -15.32 -5.98
CA LEU A 288 -8.12 -15.29 -4.55
C LEU A 288 -7.96 -16.70 -3.93
N THR A 289 -7.25 -17.60 -4.62
CA THR A 289 -7.00 -18.98 -4.15
C THR A 289 -6.32 -18.97 -2.78
N ASN A 290 -6.65 -19.92 -1.91
CA ASN A 290 -6.04 -20.06 -0.58
C ASN A 290 -6.26 -18.80 0.28
N ASN A 291 -7.53 -18.49 0.57
CA ASN A 291 -7.95 -17.40 1.46
C ASN A 291 -9.01 -17.95 2.45
N SER A 292 -9.74 -17.08 3.14
CA SER A 292 -10.79 -17.46 4.12
C SER A 292 -12.18 -16.99 3.70
N ILE A 293 -12.46 -17.00 2.39
CA ILE A 293 -13.76 -16.59 1.85
C ILE A 293 -14.78 -17.71 2.12
N SER A 294 -15.80 -17.44 2.93
CA SER A 294 -16.76 -18.47 3.35
C SER A 294 -18.05 -18.52 2.52
N THR A 295 -18.32 -17.48 1.75
CA THR A 295 -19.51 -17.34 0.90
C THR A 295 -19.08 -17.15 -0.53
N PHE A 296 -19.75 -17.82 -1.47
CA PHE A 296 -19.46 -17.66 -2.88
C PHE A 296 -19.59 -16.17 -3.30
N PRO A 297 -18.53 -15.54 -3.84
CA PRO A 297 -18.48 -14.09 -3.99
C PRO A 297 -19.19 -13.63 -5.27
N THR A 298 -20.53 -13.71 -5.31
CA THR A 298 -21.34 -13.36 -6.51
C THR A 298 -21.09 -11.94 -7.03
N VAL A 299 -20.66 -11.01 -6.15
CA VAL A 299 -20.35 -9.61 -6.49
C VAL A 299 -19.23 -9.46 -7.53
N VAL A 300 -18.32 -10.42 -7.67
CA VAL A 300 -17.23 -10.34 -8.67
C VAL A 300 -17.77 -10.31 -10.10
N PHE A 301 -18.97 -10.85 -10.33
CA PHE A 301 -19.64 -10.84 -11.63
C PHE A 301 -20.29 -9.50 -11.99
N ASN A 302 -20.18 -8.48 -11.14
CA ASN A 302 -20.48 -7.10 -11.51
C ASN A 302 -19.36 -6.47 -12.36
N VAL A 303 -18.23 -7.15 -12.53
CA VAL A 303 -17.10 -6.73 -13.37
C VAL A 303 -17.28 -7.33 -14.77
N ASP A 304 -17.69 -6.51 -15.73
CA ASP A 304 -18.01 -6.95 -17.09
C ASP A 304 -16.80 -7.53 -17.85
N ASN A 305 -15.57 -7.17 -17.45
CA ASN A 305 -14.33 -7.59 -18.11
C ASN A 305 -13.76 -8.91 -17.56
N LEU A 306 -14.35 -9.49 -16.51
CA LEU A 306 -13.81 -10.67 -15.84
C LEU A 306 -13.81 -11.89 -16.78
N GLN A 307 -12.64 -12.45 -17.03
CA GLN A 307 -12.41 -13.61 -17.90
C GLN A 307 -11.97 -14.84 -17.12
N GLU A 308 -11.17 -14.64 -16.07
CA GLU A 308 -10.65 -15.74 -15.25
C GLU A 308 -10.84 -15.46 -13.76
N LEU A 309 -11.33 -16.46 -13.03
CA LEU A 309 -11.59 -16.37 -11.59
C LEU A 309 -11.13 -17.63 -10.87
N TYR A 310 -10.20 -17.47 -9.93
CA TYR A 310 -9.67 -18.55 -9.11
C TYR A 310 -9.97 -18.25 -7.64
N ILE A 311 -10.83 -19.05 -7.01
CA ILE A 311 -11.29 -18.92 -5.63
C ILE A 311 -11.24 -20.27 -4.89
N ALA A 312 -10.39 -21.19 -5.34
CA ALA A 312 -10.21 -22.49 -4.70
C ALA A 312 -9.45 -22.39 -3.37
N ASP A 313 -9.46 -23.46 -2.58
CA ASP A 313 -8.83 -23.54 -1.26
C ASP A 313 -9.31 -22.41 -0.32
N ASN A 314 -10.62 -22.13 -0.34
CA ASN A 314 -11.26 -21.20 0.56
C ASN A 314 -12.18 -21.96 1.55
N ASP A 315 -13.03 -21.23 2.27
CA ASP A 315 -13.97 -21.78 3.24
C ASP A 315 -15.40 -21.84 2.67
N ILE A 316 -15.56 -21.92 1.33
CA ILE A 316 -16.88 -21.82 0.68
C ILE A 316 -17.69 -23.08 1.01
N THR A 317 -18.82 -22.88 1.69
CA THR A 317 -19.71 -23.98 2.10
C THR A 317 -21.09 -23.92 1.46
N ASP A 318 -21.55 -22.74 1.04
CA ASP A 318 -22.81 -22.58 0.31
C ASP A 318 -22.56 -22.53 -1.21
N PHE A 319 -23.08 -23.54 -1.90
CA PHE A 319 -23.00 -23.70 -3.35
C PHE A 319 -24.34 -23.46 -4.04
N ASN A 320 -25.33 -22.89 -3.33
CA ASN A 320 -26.59 -22.46 -3.93
C ASN A 320 -26.38 -21.11 -4.61
N ILE A 321 -26.48 -21.07 -5.94
CA ILE A 321 -26.32 -19.85 -6.75
C ILE A 321 -27.51 -19.66 -7.69
N SER A 322 -27.75 -18.43 -8.10
CA SER A 322 -28.80 -18.14 -9.08
C SER A 322 -28.41 -18.63 -10.48
N SER A 323 -29.41 -18.86 -11.33
CA SER A 323 -29.19 -19.18 -12.74
C SER A 323 -28.36 -18.13 -13.50
N THR A 324 -28.45 -16.85 -13.11
CA THR A 324 -27.65 -15.75 -13.67
C THR A 324 -26.18 -15.90 -13.32
N VAL A 325 -25.86 -16.15 -12.04
CA VAL A 325 -24.47 -16.36 -11.60
C VAL A 325 -23.88 -17.61 -12.27
N PHE A 326 -24.65 -18.70 -12.35
CA PHE A 326 -24.18 -19.91 -13.03
C PHE A 326 -23.88 -19.66 -14.52
N SER A 327 -24.72 -18.89 -15.21
CA SER A 327 -24.48 -18.50 -16.60
C SER A 327 -23.22 -17.63 -16.75
N ALA A 328 -22.95 -16.75 -15.78
CA ALA A 328 -21.73 -15.95 -15.75
C ALA A 328 -20.49 -16.84 -15.54
N ILE A 329 -20.54 -17.82 -14.64
CA ILE A 329 -19.46 -18.81 -14.45
C ILE A 329 -19.20 -19.56 -15.75
N GLN A 330 -20.23 -20.00 -16.48
CA GLN A 330 -20.08 -20.71 -17.76
C GLN A 330 -19.42 -19.86 -18.87
N ALA A 331 -19.52 -18.54 -18.77
CA ALA A 331 -18.97 -17.61 -19.75
C ALA A 331 -17.48 -17.30 -19.51
N LEU A 332 -16.95 -17.63 -18.33
CA LEU A 332 -15.53 -17.45 -18.02
C LEU A 332 -14.65 -18.33 -18.93
N VAL A 333 -13.44 -17.85 -19.20
CA VAL A 333 -12.41 -18.62 -19.92
C VAL A 333 -11.85 -19.70 -19.01
N ALA A 334 -11.54 -19.34 -17.76
CA ALA A 334 -11.06 -20.24 -16.73
C ALA A 334 -11.73 -19.94 -15.40
N PHE A 335 -12.06 -21.00 -14.66
CA PHE A 335 -12.70 -20.88 -13.36
C PHE A 335 -12.26 -22.02 -12.45
N ASP A 336 -11.89 -21.69 -11.22
CA ASP A 336 -11.65 -22.66 -10.16
C ASP A 336 -12.28 -22.17 -8.84
N SER A 337 -12.86 -23.09 -8.09
CA SER A 337 -13.44 -22.88 -6.76
C SER A 337 -13.35 -24.14 -5.93
N ASP A 338 -13.70 -24.02 -4.66
CA ASP A 338 -14.00 -25.17 -3.81
C ASP A 338 -15.10 -26.05 -4.42
N LEU A 339 -15.21 -27.28 -3.91
CA LEU A 339 -16.26 -28.22 -4.26
C LEU A 339 -17.23 -28.39 -3.09
N PRO A 340 -18.54 -28.60 -3.36
CA PRO A 340 -19.50 -28.92 -2.32
C PRO A 340 -19.08 -30.20 -1.59
N ASP A 341 -19.15 -30.17 -0.26
CA ASP A 341 -18.94 -31.36 0.55
C ASP A 341 -20.11 -32.37 0.39
N GLY A 342 -19.95 -33.57 0.95
CA GLY A 342 -20.98 -34.60 0.86
C GLY A 342 -22.27 -34.30 1.64
N ALA A 343 -22.27 -33.25 2.48
CA ALA A 343 -23.42 -32.80 3.27
C ALA A 343 -24.15 -31.60 2.63
N ALA A 344 -23.60 -31.02 1.56
CA ALA A 344 -24.16 -29.89 0.86
C ALA A 344 -25.60 -30.16 0.40
N THR A 345 -26.51 -29.27 0.76
CA THR A 345 -27.92 -29.33 0.35
C THR A 345 -28.13 -28.49 -0.89
N CYS A 346 -29.08 -28.92 -1.73
CA CYS A 346 -29.45 -28.20 -2.94
C CYS A 346 -30.94 -27.94 -3.01
N ASN A 347 -31.29 -26.65 -3.05
CA ASN A 347 -32.68 -26.17 -3.18
C ASN A 347 -33.11 -25.99 -4.65
N GLY A 348 -32.27 -26.39 -5.59
CA GLY A 348 -32.46 -26.27 -7.02
C GLY A 348 -32.02 -27.53 -7.76
N THR A 349 -31.25 -27.37 -8.83
CA THR A 349 -30.68 -28.49 -9.58
C THR A 349 -29.16 -28.41 -9.60
N TRP A 350 -28.48 -29.49 -9.25
CA TRP A 350 -27.04 -29.60 -9.41
C TRP A 350 -26.65 -29.48 -10.88
N GLN A 351 -25.78 -28.53 -11.19
CA GLN A 351 -25.21 -28.33 -12.53
C GLN A 351 -23.70 -28.16 -12.40
N THR A 352 -22.98 -28.44 -13.50
CA THR A 352 -21.52 -28.42 -13.51
C THR A 352 -21.02 -27.53 -14.65
N ALA A 353 -20.04 -26.68 -14.34
CA ALA A 353 -19.28 -25.87 -15.29
C ALA A 353 -17.81 -25.84 -14.83
N HIS A 354 -16.84 -25.84 -15.75
CA HIS A 354 -15.40 -25.84 -15.42
C HIS A 354 -14.98 -26.95 -14.43
N ASN A 355 -15.60 -28.14 -14.49
CA ASN A 355 -15.40 -29.22 -13.51
C ASN A 355 -15.71 -28.83 -12.04
N ARG A 356 -16.55 -27.81 -11.83
CA ARG A 356 -17.07 -27.39 -10.53
C ARG A 356 -18.59 -27.52 -10.52
N THR A 357 -19.16 -27.93 -9.39
CA THR A 357 -20.58 -28.29 -9.27
C THR A 357 -21.29 -27.34 -8.32
N PHE A 358 -22.42 -26.80 -8.77
CA PHE A 358 -23.22 -25.81 -8.05
C PHE A 358 -24.68 -26.22 -8.01
N CYS A 359 -25.38 -25.89 -6.93
CA CYS A 359 -26.81 -26.01 -6.88
C CYS A 359 -27.43 -24.76 -7.51
N VAL A 360 -27.95 -24.89 -8.73
CA VAL A 360 -28.54 -23.77 -9.44
C VAL A 360 -30.01 -23.64 -9.04
N VAL A 361 -30.30 -22.56 -8.34
CA VAL A 361 -31.66 -22.17 -7.99
C VAL A 361 -32.20 -21.31 -9.13
N ASN A 362 -33.26 -21.76 -9.77
CA ASN A 362 -33.97 -20.93 -10.71
C ASN A 362 -34.69 -19.85 -9.90
N ASP A 363 -34.53 -18.58 -10.27
CA ASP A 363 -35.45 -17.55 -9.83
C ASP A 363 -36.81 -17.88 -10.47
N SER A 364 -37.56 -18.79 -9.85
CA SER A 364 -38.97 -18.89 -10.08
C SER A 364 -39.51 -17.55 -9.63
N THR A 365 -39.81 -16.67 -10.60
CA THR A 365 -40.72 -15.55 -10.41
C THR A 365 -42.06 -16.12 -9.96
N THR A 366 -42.19 -16.48 -8.68
CA THR A 366 -43.47 -16.53 -8.03
C THR A 366 -43.89 -15.08 -7.87
N ILE A 367 -44.44 -14.53 -8.94
CA ILE A 367 -45.40 -13.43 -8.82
C ILE A 367 -46.59 -14.05 -8.08
N GLU A 368 -46.49 -14.12 -6.76
CA GLU A 368 -47.67 -14.19 -5.93
C GLU A 368 -48.35 -12.83 -6.09
N THR A 369 -49.34 -12.79 -6.97
CA THR A 369 -50.37 -11.75 -6.99
C THR A 369 -51.15 -11.83 -5.67
N ALA A 370 -50.55 -11.35 -4.58
CA ALA A 370 -51.25 -11.03 -3.35
C ALA A 370 -51.71 -9.57 -3.47
N SER A 371 -52.90 -9.39 -4.03
CA SER A 371 -53.65 -8.15 -3.93
C SER A 371 -54.00 -7.89 -2.46
N SER A 372 -53.29 -6.97 -1.80
CA SER A 372 -53.87 -6.05 -0.81
C SER A 372 -52.79 -5.15 -0.24
N GLY A 373 -53.01 -3.85 -0.35
CA GLY A 373 -52.02 -2.82 -0.04
C GLY A 373 -51.58 -2.80 1.43
N ARG A 374 -50.26 -2.71 1.59
CA ARG A 374 -49.59 -1.74 2.47
C ARG A 374 -48.11 -1.73 2.09
N SER A 375 -47.60 -0.59 1.64
CA SER A 375 -46.17 -0.37 1.47
C SER A 375 -45.49 -0.48 2.83
N ASN A 376 -44.97 -1.65 3.15
CA ASN A 376 -44.14 -1.86 4.34
C ASN A 376 -42.68 -1.75 3.91
N SER A 377 -42.13 -0.53 3.95
CA SER A 377 -40.68 -0.32 3.95
C SER A 377 -40.11 -0.85 5.26
N LEU A 378 -39.14 -1.77 5.20
CA LEU A 378 -38.38 -2.15 6.38
C LEU A 378 -37.38 -1.02 6.66
N LEU A 379 -37.51 -0.36 7.82
CA LEU A 379 -36.58 0.67 8.29
C LEU A 379 -35.60 -0.01 9.24
N ILE A 380 -34.37 -0.26 8.77
CA ILE A 380 -33.29 -0.68 9.66
C ILE A 380 -32.63 0.60 10.18
N GLY A 381 -32.87 0.92 11.44
CA GLY A 381 -32.24 2.03 12.14
C GLY A 381 -31.06 1.53 12.96
N LEU A 382 -29.87 2.05 12.67
CA LEU A 382 -28.69 1.86 13.51
C LEU A 382 -28.16 3.23 13.96
N VAL A 383 -27.81 3.31 15.24
CA VAL A 383 -27.25 4.51 15.87
C VAL A 383 -25.76 4.31 16.01
N ALA A 384 -24.97 5.03 15.21
CA ALA A 384 -23.53 5.14 15.38
C ALA A 384 -23.17 6.63 15.46
N GLY A 385 -22.49 7.04 16.53
CA GLY A 385 -21.97 8.40 16.67
C GLY A 385 -23.01 9.53 16.60
N GLY A 386 -24.27 9.29 17.00
CA GLY A 386 -25.31 10.33 17.04
C GLY A 386 -26.07 10.61 15.74
N CYS A 387 -25.78 9.91 14.64
CA CYS A 387 -26.61 9.92 13.43
C CYS A 387 -27.45 8.63 13.33
N ILE A 388 -28.74 8.77 13.01
CA ILE A 388 -29.63 7.65 12.67
C ILE A 388 -29.55 7.48 11.15
N ILE A 389 -28.90 6.40 10.70
CA ILE A 389 -28.96 6.01 9.29
C ILE A 389 -30.17 5.09 9.11
N VAL A 390 -31.06 5.48 8.20
CA VAL A 390 -32.27 4.74 7.86
C VAL A 390 -32.11 4.20 6.46
N ILE A 391 -31.85 2.90 6.33
CA ILE A 391 -31.80 2.23 5.03
C ILE A 391 -33.22 1.76 4.70
N ALA A 392 -33.81 2.33 3.64
CA ALA A 392 -35.11 1.92 3.12
C ALA A 392 -34.91 0.91 1.99
N VAL A 393 -35.05 -0.38 2.29
CA VAL A 393 -35.07 -1.43 1.27
C VAL A 393 -36.47 -1.46 0.65
N LYS A 394 -36.55 -1.11 -0.63
CA LYS A 394 -37.82 -0.97 -1.38
C LYS A 394 -38.33 -2.30 -1.94
N ASP A 395 -37.47 -3.33 -1.98
CA ASP A 395 -37.77 -4.63 -2.56
C ASP A 395 -37.42 -5.77 -1.57
N PRO A 396 -38.39 -6.54 -1.06
CA PRO A 396 -38.14 -7.60 -0.08
C PRO A 396 -37.31 -8.78 -0.62
N ASP A 397 -37.23 -8.95 -1.94
CA ASP A 397 -36.49 -10.04 -2.58
C ASP A 397 -34.99 -9.71 -2.80
N ASN A 398 -34.58 -8.45 -2.58
CA ASN A 398 -33.20 -7.98 -2.76
C ASN A 398 -32.59 -7.48 -1.44
N ARG A 399 -32.73 -8.29 -0.38
CA ARG A 399 -32.24 -7.93 0.95
C ARG A 399 -30.74 -8.20 1.02
N PRO A 400 -29.88 -7.17 1.23
CA PRO A 400 -28.47 -7.41 1.45
C PRO A 400 -28.27 -8.27 2.70
N THR A 401 -27.38 -9.25 2.58
CA THR A 401 -26.93 -10.10 3.69
C THR A 401 -26.27 -9.24 4.78
N ALA A 402 -26.16 -9.76 6.00
CA ALA A 402 -25.51 -9.01 7.09
C ALA A 402 -24.06 -8.60 6.72
N ALA A 403 -23.35 -9.43 5.95
CA ALA A 403 -22.01 -9.13 5.45
C ALA A 403 -22.02 -8.00 4.40
N GLU A 404 -22.94 -8.03 3.44
CA GLU A 404 -23.09 -6.94 2.45
C GLU A 404 -23.52 -5.63 3.11
N VAL A 405 -24.39 -5.70 4.13
CA VAL A 405 -24.78 -4.52 4.93
C VAL A 405 -23.59 -3.95 5.69
N VAL A 406 -22.71 -4.80 6.26
CA VAL A 406 -21.48 -4.33 6.91
C VAL A 406 -20.54 -3.66 5.91
N VAL A 407 -20.33 -4.26 4.74
CA VAL A 407 -19.49 -3.67 3.67
C VAL A 407 -20.08 -2.34 3.17
N ILE A 408 -21.40 -2.27 2.96
CA ILE A 408 -22.09 -1.04 2.54
C ILE A 408 -22.00 0.03 3.65
N LEU A 409 -22.18 -0.36 4.92
CA LEU A 409 -22.09 0.57 6.06
C LEU A 409 -20.66 1.08 6.26
N GLU A 410 -19.63 0.24 6.11
CA GLU A 410 -18.24 0.69 6.10
C GLU A 410 -18.03 1.72 4.97
N HIS A 411 -18.47 1.41 3.74
CA HIS A 411 -18.39 2.37 2.63
C HIS A 411 -19.15 3.69 2.91
N MET A 412 -20.32 3.65 3.56
CA MET A 412 -21.13 4.84 3.85
C MET A 412 -20.58 5.68 5.02
N ILE A 413 -20.05 5.04 6.06
CA ILE A 413 -19.41 5.72 7.20
C ILE A 413 -18.18 6.48 6.70
N HIS A 414 -17.37 5.88 5.82
CA HIS A 414 -16.17 6.51 5.29
C HIS A 414 -16.46 7.57 4.21
N ALA A 415 -17.57 7.47 3.46
CA ALA A 415 -18.04 8.56 2.59
C ALA A 415 -18.39 9.83 3.38
N SER A 416 -18.91 9.68 4.60
CA SER A 416 -19.17 10.80 5.52
C SER A 416 -17.87 11.46 6.00
N GLU A 417 -16.81 10.70 6.26
CA GLU A 417 -15.48 11.22 6.61
C GLU A 417 -14.83 11.99 5.45
N ARG A 418 -15.00 11.51 4.21
CA ARG A 418 -14.60 12.24 2.99
C ARG A 418 -15.26 13.63 2.90
N SER A 419 -16.54 13.74 3.26
CA SER A 419 -17.30 15.02 3.23
C SER A 419 -16.95 15.99 4.36
N SER A 420 -16.40 15.50 5.48
CA SER A 420 -16.07 16.32 6.65
C SER A 420 -14.64 16.86 6.62
N SER A 421 -13.77 16.30 5.76
CA SER A 421 -12.41 16.83 5.50
C SER A 421 -12.39 18.18 4.76
N SER A 422 -13.51 18.63 4.16
CA SER A 422 -13.61 19.90 3.43
C SER A 422 -14.17 21.09 4.25
N LEU A 423 -14.35 20.95 5.57
CA LEU A 423 -14.78 22.06 6.43
C LEU A 423 -13.67 22.44 7.41
N GLN A 424 -13.09 23.62 7.18
CA GLN A 424 -12.10 24.27 8.04
C GLN A 424 -12.46 24.16 9.53
N SER A 425 -11.44 23.83 10.34
CA SER A 425 -11.47 23.82 11.79
C SER A 425 -11.86 25.18 12.37
N GLY A 426 -13.14 25.34 12.70
CA GLY A 426 -13.63 26.39 13.57
C GLY A 426 -13.70 25.87 15.00
N VAL A 427 -12.90 26.48 15.89
CA VAL A 427 -12.88 26.25 17.34
C VAL A 427 -14.29 26.33 17.93
N TRP A 428 -14.76 25.25 18.57
CA TRP A 428 -15.89 25.31 19.51
C TRP A 428 -15.46 24.73 20.86
N SER A 429 -15.22 25.63 21.80
CA SER A 429 -15.07 25.35 23.22
C SER A 429 -16.44 25.09 23.84
N VAL A 430 -16.64 23.93 24.47
CA VAL A 430 -17.84 23.63 25.25
C VAL A 430 -17.66 24.19 26.66
N THR A 431 -18.39 25.26 26.97
CA THR A 431 -18.62 25.73 28.34
C THR A 431 -19.86 25.04 28.90
N THR A 432 -19.70 24.29 29.99
CA THR A 432 -20.80 23.72 30.77
C THR A 432 -21.44 24.81 31.63
N SER A 433 -22.71 25.14 31.38
CA SER A 433 -23.55 25.93 32.27
C SER A 433 -24.43 25.02 33.11
N GLU A 434 -24.19 25.00 34.43
CA GLU A 434 -25.14 24.50 35.42
C GLU A 434 -26.31 25.48 35.53
N GLU A 435 -27.53 25.01 35.23
CA GLU A 435 -28.76 25.65 35.70
C GLU A 435 -29.44 24.72 36.72
N GLY A 436 -29.43 25.15 37.98
CA GLY A 436 -30.33 24.64 39.00
C GLY A 436 -31.69 25.34 38.91
N ASN A 437 -32.75 24.57 39.16
CA ASN A 437 -33.79 24.89 40.16
C ASN A 437 -34.96 23.91 40.08
N ASN A 438 -35.39 23.42 41.25
CA ASN A 438 -36.78 23.41 41.72
C ASN A 438 -36.75 22.92 43.18
N ALA A 439 -37.03 23.79 44.15
CA ALA A 439 -38.36 24.20 44.63
C ALA A 439 -38.99 23.17 45.58
N ASP A 440 -38.72 23.33 46.89
CA ASP A 440 -39.70 23.65 47.95
C ASP A 440 -38.98 23.98 49.27
#